data_AF-A0A9P6B9C9-F1
#
_entry.id   AF-A0A9P6B9C9-F1
#
_cell.length_a   1.000
_cell.length_b   1.000
_cell.length_c   1.000
_cell.angle_alpha   90.00
_cell.angle_beta   90.00
_cell.angle_gamma   90.00
#
_symmetry.space_group_name_H-M   'P 1'
#
loop_
_entity.id
_entity.type
_entity.pdbx_description
1 polymer ?
#
loop_
_entity_poly.entity_id
_entity_poly.type
_entity_poly.pdbx_seq_one_letter_code
_entity_poly.pdbx_strand_id
1 'polypeptide(L)'
;QGSTYGDCAISVFGLIVFQFGFYLASNARNDIPWNMVIVGLFFQQVIALFILKSDAGFKIFRWIATLAQDFLGEAAPAAQFFFDADTIAKHWFFVNTLSTIIFFVAFIQM
;
A
#
# COMPACT_ATOMS: atom_id res chain seq x y z
N GLN A 1 17.71 -19.06 8.16
CA GLN A 1 16.94 -20.14 7.52
C GLN A 1 16.98 -19.84 6.02
N GLY A 2 17.77 -20.60 5.28
CA GLY A 2 18.10 -20.30 3.88
C GLY A 2 16.84 -20.32 3.03
N SER A 3 16.71 -19.36 2.11
CA SER A 3 15.62 -19.33 1.14
C SER A 3 15.64 -20.64 0.38
N THR A 4 14.69 -21.52 0.68
CA THR A 4 14.49 -22.74 -0.08
C THR A 4 14.11 -22.28 -1.48
N TYR A 5 14.85 -22.69 -2.51
CA TYR A 5 14.56 -22.35 -3.90
C TYR A 5 13.09 -22.62 -4.28
N GLY A 6 12.43 -23.53 -3.55
CA GLY A 6 10.98 -23.77 -3.58
C GLY A 6 10.11 -22.55 -3.26
N ASP A 7 10.44 -21.72 -2.27
CA ASP A 7 9.61 -20.56 -1.89
C ASP A 7 9.63 -19.47 -2.97
N CYS A 8 10.80 -19.26 -3.58
CA CYS A 8 10.94 -18.37 -4.74
C CYS A 8 10.19 -18.93 -5.95
N ALA A 9 10.25 -20.24 -6.19
CA ALA A 9 9.51 -20.89 -7.27
C ALA A 9 7.98 -20.76 -7.08
N ILE A 10 7.49 -20.92 -5.84
CA ILE A 10 6.06 -20.73 -5.51
C ILE A 10 5.63 -19.28 -5.76
N SER A 11 6.48 -18.31 -5.39
CA SER A 11 6.19 -16.89 -5.58
C SER A 11 6.10 -16.52 -7.07
N VAL A 12 7.02 -17.04 -7.89
CA VAL A 12 7.00 -16.84 -9.36
C VAL A 12 5.81 -17.56 -9.99
N PHE A 13 5.47 -18.77 -9.53
CA PHE A 13 4.30 -19.49 -10.00
C PHE A 13 2.99 -18.73 -9.70
N GLY A 14 2.90 -18.11 -8.52
CA GLY A 14 1.77 -17.25 -8.17
C GLY A 14 1.54 -16.11 -9.16
N LEU A 15 2.60 -15.44 -9.62
CA LEU A 15 2.51 -14.38 -10.63
C LEU A 15 1.90 -14.88 -11.95
N ILE A 16 2.29 -16.09 -12.38
CA ILE A 16 1.75 -16.71 -13.61
C ILE A 16 0.27 -17.06 -13.43
N VAL A 17 -0.11 -17.61 -12.27
CA VAL A 17 -1.51 -17.98 -11.97
C VAL A 17 -2.41 -16.76 -11.95
N PHE A 18 -2.00 -15.66 -11.32
CA PHE A 18 -2.77 -14.41 -11.32
C PHE A 18 -2.89 -13.82 -12.73
N GLN A 19 -1.81 -13.83 -13.50
CA GLN A 19 -1.84 -13.33 -14.88
C GLN A 19 -2.75 -14.16 -15.77
N PHE A 20 -2.77 -15.48 -15.60
CA PHE A 20 -3.68 -16.38 -16.30
C PHE A 20 -5.14 -16.15 -15.87
N GLY A 21 -5.40 -15.95 -14.58
CA GLY A 21 -6.72 -15.58 -14.06
C GLY A 21 -7.25 -14.30 -14.70
N PHE A 22 -6.42 -13.24 -14.79
CA PHE A 22 -6.79 -12.00 -15.47
C PHE A 22 -6.98 -12.18 -16.98
N TYR A 23 -6.16 -13.01 -17.62
CA TYR A 23 -6.33 -13.34 -19.04
C TYR A 23 -7.66 -14.06 -19.30
N LEU A 24 -8.06 -15.00 -18.43
CA LEU A 24 -9.34 -15.70 -18.53
C LEU A 24 -10.54 -14.79 -18.25
N ALA A 25 -10.43 -13.89 -17.27
CA ALA A 25 -11.49 -12.94 -16.93
C ALA A 25 -11.63 -11.79 -17.95
N SER A 26 -10.67 -11.61 -18.85
CA SER A 26 -10.71 -10.55 -19.86
C SER A 26 -11.69 -10.88 -20.99
N ASN A 27 -12.55 -9.91 -21.32
CA ASN A 27 -13.48 -9.98 -22.45
C ASN A 27 -12.79 -9.73 -23.81
N ALA A 28 -11.70 -8.97 -23.84
CA ALA A 28 -10.96 -8.60 -25.06
C ALA A 28 -9.52 -9.12 -25.01
N ARG A 29 -9.37 -10.45 -25.02
CA ARG A 29 -8.08 -11.14 -24.80
C ARG A 29 -7.01 -10.83 -25.85
N ASN A 30 -7.43 -10.48 -27.05
CA ASN A 30 -6.52 -10.19 -28.17
C ASN A 30 -6.01 -8.74 -28.19
N ASP A 31 -6.68 -7.84 -27.47
CA ASP A 31 -6.32 -6.42 -27.42
C ASP A 31 -5.47 -6.07 -26.20
N ILE A 32 -4.97 -7.08 -25.47
CA ILE A 32 -4.16 -6.86 -24.27
C ILE A 32 -2.77 -6.37 -24.70
N PRO A 33 -2.36 -5.15 -24.30
CA PRO A 33 -1.01 -4.66 -24.57
C PRO A 33 0.01 -5.36 -23.65
N TRP A 34 0.50 -6.52 -24.09
CA TRP A 34 1.43 -7.35 -23.32
C TRP A 34 2.74 -6.64 -22.95
N ASN A 35 3.16 -5.67 -23.75
CA ASN A 35 4.29 -4.79 -23.44
C ASN A 35 4.07 -4.02 -22.12
N MET A 36 2.88 -3.47 -21.90
CA MET A 36 2.58 -2.73 -20.66
C MET A 36 2.45 -3.67 -19.46
N VAL A 37 1.85 -4.85 -19.66
CA VAL A 37 1.70 -5.85 -18.59
C VAL A 37 3.07 -6.33 -18.10
N ILE A 38 3.96 -6.73 -19.01
CA ILE A 38 5.29 -7.23 -18.65
C ILE A 38 6.16 -6.14 -18.03
N VAL A 39 6.12 -4.91 -18.58
CA VAL A 39 6.86 -3.77 -18.03
C VAL A 39 6.35 -3.44 -16.63
N GLY A 40 5.03 -3.43 -16.41
CA GLY A 40 4.43 -3.20 -15.10
C GLY A 40 4.86 -4.24 -14.06
N LEU A 41 4.80 -5.54 -14.41
CA LEU A 41 5.24 -6.63 -13.54
C LEU A 41 6.74 -6.54 -13.21
N PHE A 42 7.57 -6.17 -14.19
CA PHE A 42 8.99 -5.97 -13.99
C PHE A 42 9.27 -4.80 -13.04
N PHE A 43 8.66 -3.63 -13.29
CA PHE A 43 8.84 -2.45 -12.43
C PHE A 43 8.36 -2.69 -11.01
N GLN A 44 7.24 -3.39 -10.81
CA GLN A 44 6.76 -3.75 -9.49
C GLN A 44 7.83 -4.53 -8.70
N GLN A 45 8.48 -5.52 -9.35
CA GLN A 45 9.51 -6.32 -8.70
C GLN A 45 10.79 -5.53 -8.46
N VAL A 46 11.19 -4.67 -9.39
CA VAL A 46 12.36 -3.76 -9.23
C VAL A 46 12.15 -2.83 -8.04
N ILE A 47 10.98 -2.19 -7.94
CA ILE A 47 10.67 -1.29 -6.82
C ILE A 47 10.59 -2.06 -5.51
N ALA A 48 9.95 -3.23 -5.49
CA ALA A 48 9.85 -4.06 -4.30
C ALA A 48 11.24 -4.50 -3.79
N LEU A 49 12.12 -4.96 -4.69
CA LEU A 49 13.49 -5.31 -4.34
C LEU A 49 14.28 -4.07 -3.89
N PHE A 50 14.12 -2.93 -4.56
CA PHE A 50 14.77 -1.70 -4.14
C PHE A 50 14.37 -1.31 -2.70
N ILE A 51 13.08 -1.32 -2.37
CA ILE A 51 12.58 -0.94 -1.05
C ILE A 51 12.93 -1.97 0.03
N LEU A 52 12.75 -3.27 -0.25
CA LEU A 52 12.86 -4.33 0.77
C LEU A 52 14.27 -4.92 0.89
N LYS A 53 15.08 -4.90 -0.17
CA LYS A 53 16.41 -5.51 -0.19
C LYS A 53 17.54 -4.49 -0.02
N SER A 54 17.36 -3.26 -0.47
CA SER A 54 18.40 -2.23 -0.35
C SER A 54 18.25 -1.41 0.93
N ASP A 55 19.37 -1.09 1.58
CA ASP A 55 19.39 -0.29 2.81
C ASP A 55 18.92 1.16 2.55
N ALA A 56 19.34 1.75 1.43
CA ALA A 56 18.92 3.08 1.02
C ALA A 56 17.41 3.15 0.74
N GLY A 57 16.87 2.20 -0.01
CA GLY A 57 15.43 2.14 -0.32
C GLY A 57 14.59 1.91 0.93
N PHE A 58 15.03 1.03 1.84
CA PHE A 58 14.35 0.80 3.10
C PHE A 58 14.31 2.06 3.98
N LYS A 59 15.44 2.78 4.10
CA LYS A 59 15.52 4.03 4.87
C LYS A 59 14.61 5.11 4.32
N ILE A 60 14.60 5.31 3.01
CA ILE A 60 13.71 6.29 2.35
C ILE A 60 12.25 5.94 2.61
N PHE A 61 11.86 4.68 2.38
CA PHE A 61 10.48 4.25 2.60
C PHE A 61 10.07 4.41 4.06
N ARG A 62 10.94 4.07 5.02
CA ARG A 62 10.68 4.27 6.44
C ARG A 62 10.51 5.73 6.80
N TRP A 63 11.35 6.61 6.26
CA TRP A 63 11.20 8.05 6.47
C TRP A 63 9.85 8.56 5.95
N ILE A 64 9.43 8.16 4.74
CA ILE A 64 8.11 8.51 4.19
C ILE A 64 6.98 7.94 5.07
N ALA A 65 7.12 6.70 5.53
CA ALA A 65 6.12 6.07 6.39
C ALA A 65 5.99 6.82 7.73
N THR A 66 7.10 7.21 8.36
CA THR A 66 7.09 8.03 9.58
C THR A 66 6.44 9.38 9.32
N LEU A 67 6.80 10.07 8.23
CA LEU A 67 6.15 11.33 7.87
C LEU A 67 4.64 11.18 7.66
N ALA A 68 4.19 10.12 7.01
CA ALA A 68 2.78 9.85 6.85
C ALA A 68 2.10 9.56 8.20
N GLN A 69 2.75 8.83 9.11
CA GLN A 69 2.23 8.57 10.45
C GLN A 69 2.13 9.85 11.28
N ASP A 70 3.18 10.67 11.28
CA ASP A 70 3.21 11.95 11.98
C ASP A 70 2.13 12.88 11.42
N PHE A 71 2.02 12.95 10.09
CA PHE A 71 0.98 13.73 9.42
C PHE A 71 -0.44 13.29 9.80
N LEU A 72 -0.72 11.99 9.80
CA LEU A 72 -2.03 11.47 10.23
C LEU A 72 -2.25 11.64 11.74
N GLY A 73 -1.18 11.74 12.55
CA GLY A 73 -1.22 12.04 13.97
C GLY A 73 -1.70 13.46 14.28
N GLU A 74 -1.43 14.41 13.39
CA GLU A 74 -1.96 15.79 13.45
C GLU A 74 -3.49 15.86 13.26
N ALA A 75 -4.17 14.74 13.00
CA ALA A 75 -5.63 14.68 12.96
C ALA A 75 -6.28 14.63 14.36
N ALA A 76 -5.50 14.50 15.44
CA ALA A 76 -6.04 14.42 16.81
C ALA A 76 -6.83 15.67 17.25
N PRO A 77 -6.39 16.92 16.96
CA PRO A 77 -7.18 18.12 17.23
C PRO A 77 -8.49 18.15 16.43
N ALA A 78 -8.48 17.67 15.19
CA ALA A 78 -9.70 17.54 14.38
C ALA A 78 -10.67 16.53 15.01
N ALA A 79 -10.17 15.41 15.53
CA ALA A 79 -10.99 14.41 16.22
C ALA A 79 -11.68 15.03 17.43
N GLN A 80 -10.91 15.76 18.25
CA GLN A 80 -11.41 16.42 19.47
C GLN A 80 -12.47 17.46 19.15
N PHE A 81 -12.32 18.21 18.06
CA PHE A 81 -13.31 19.17 17.59
C PHE A 81 -14.65 18.50 17.22
N PHE A 82 -14.63 17.34 16.56
CA PHE A 82 -15.85 16.67 16.10
C PHE A 82 -16.56 15.81 17.15
N PHE A 83 -15.81 15.14 18.04
CA PHE A 83 -16.35 14.06 18.88
C PHE A 83 -16.17 14.24 20.40
N ASP A 84 -15.51 15.30 20.84
CA ASP A 84 -15.14 15.57 22.25
C ASP A 84 -14.09 14.60 22.85
N ALA A 85 -13.35 15.07 23.87
CA ALA A 85 -12.19 14.37 24.41
C ALA A 85 -12.54 13.01 25.05
N ASP A 86 -13.69 12.93 25.72
CA ASP A 86 -14.14 11.71 26.41
C ASP A 86 -14.53 10.60 25.43
N THR A 87 -14.95 10.94 24.22
CA THR A 87 -15.31 9.95 23.19
C THR A 87 -14.07 9.36 22.51
N ILE A 88 -13.03 10.18 22.31
CA ILE A 88 -11.76 9.76 21.71
C ILE A 88 -10.97 8.86 22.66
N ALA A 89 -11.02 9.17 23.96
CA ALA A 89 -10.39 8.36 25.01
C ALA A 89 -10.91 6.93 25.09
N LYS A 90 -12.10 6.64 24.52
CA LYS A 90 -12.66 5.28 24.43
C LYS A 90 -12.00 4.43 23.34
N HIS A 91 -11.08 5.00 22.56
CA HIS A 91 -10.35 4.33 21.47
C HIS A 91 -11.25 3.59 20.47
N TRP A 92 -12.44 4.12 20.22
CA TRP A 92 -13.35 3.53 19.24
C TRP A 92 -12.77 3.65 17.84
N PHE A 93 -12.67 2.52 17.15
CA PHE A 93 -12.17 2.43 15.77
C PHE A 93 -12.85 3.47 14.87
N PHE A 94 -14.18 3.55 14.95
CA PHE A 94 -14.96 4.48 14.13
C PHE A 94 -14.54 5.94 14.33
N VAL A 95 -14.40 6.39 15.58
CA VAL A 95 -14.12 7.80 15.90
C VAL A 95 -12.70 8.19 15.48
N ASN A 96 -11.71 7.37 15.85
CA ASN A 96 -10.31 7.69 15.60
C ASN A 96 -9.96 7.56 14.11
N THR A 97 -10.40 6.49 13.44
CA THR A 97 -10.10 6.27 12.02
C THR A 97 -10.86 7.25 11.12
N LEU A 98 -12.14 7.54 11.40
CA LEU A 98 -12.93 8.47 10.58
C LEU A 98 -12.34 9.89 10.64
N SER A 99 -11.93 10.36 11.83
CA SER A 99 -11.34 11.68 11.97
C SER A 99 -10.05 11.83 11.16
N THR A 100 -9.16 10.83 11.22
CA THR A 100 -7.94 10.79 10.42
C THR A 100 -8.22 10.83 8.91
N ILE A 101 -9.26 10.13 8.43
CA ILE A 101 -9.68 10.17 7.02
C ILE A 101 -10.19 11.56 6.63
N ILE A 102 -11.05 12.18 7.45
CA ILE A 102 -11.61 13.51 7.17
C ILE A 102 -10.49 14.56 7.08
N PHE A 103 -9.54 14.53 8.01
CA PHE A 103 -8.36 15.40 7.97
C PHE A 103 -7.55 15.21 6.68
N PHE A 104 -7.27 13.95 6.30
CA PHE A 104 -6.50 13.64 5.10
C PHE A 104 -7.19 14.14 3.82
N VAL A 105 -8.50 13.89 3.69
CA VAL A 105 -9.30 14.38 2.55
C VAL A 105 -9.30 15.91 2.52
N ALA A 106 -9.48 16.55 3.68
CA ALA A 106 -9.50 18.00 3.81
C ALA A 106 -8.16 18.67 3.42
N PHE A 107 -7.04 17.97 3.63
CA PHE A 107 -5.72 18.43 3.23
C PHE A 107 -5.46 18.28 1.72
N ILE A 108 -5.84 17.15 1.11
CA ILE A 108 -5.62 16.92 -0.33
C ILE A 108 -6.46 17.87 -1.20
N GLN A 109 -7.64 18.26 -0.73
CA GLN A 109 -8.53 19.17 -1.47
C GLN A 109 -8.12 20.64 -1.42
N MET A 110 -7.15 21.03 -0.56
CA MET A 110 -6.68 22.42 -0.45
C MET A 110 -5.74 22.82 -1.58
#